data_AF-A0A368GE63-F1
#
_entry.id   AF-A0A368GE63-F1
#
_cell.length_a   1.000
_cell.length_b   1.000
_cell.length_c   1.000
_cell.angle_alpha   90.00
_cell.angle_beta   90.00
_cell.angle_gamma   90.00
#
_symmetry.space_group_name_H-M   'P 1'
#
loop_
_entity.id
_entity.type
_entity.pdbx_description
1 polymer ?
#
loop_
_entity_poly.entity_id
_entity_poly.type
_entity_poly.pdbx_seq_one_letter_code
_entity_poly.pdbx_strand_id
1 'polypeptide(L)'
;MAFHILHTLKHGAELPPEVVNYMYSSGAFVILKDFPEGHEFGIDYKSWTVGPKFMGLKMIPAGVHFVYCSVKGAPRIGFFHNFKSEEIVVKKWDKQKETFSDEVISDEEASPTCFLFVKYHKVSYRNLRFVVNRFRLNLKNIDSTLGPYPFENYRSWYALTDFINGQTVERLNPLKGKISAQAELVSMETCLMENEELNATVGCSNSVDREHPVRTRFVDQQGLPIMKIRDGYEIRFLAIPQLNANENRVGIDYTDRLERVIRQLDGDWKQLLAEVQFAFACFLIGQVSLMSRIFVKLGK
;
A
#
# COMPACT_ATOMS: atom_id res chain seq x y z
N MET A 1 3.65 -11.29 -31.89
CA MET A 1 3.03 -11.18 -30.55
C MET A 1 3.43 -9.89 -29.81
N ALA A 2 4.72 -9.64 -29.51
CA ALA A 2 5.15 -8.42 -28.80
C ALA A 2 4.77 -7.09 -29.49
N PHE A 3 4.83 -7.03 -30.82
CA PHE A 3 4.44 -5.84 -31.60
C PHE A 3 2.94 -5.54 -31.51
N HIS A 4 2.09 -6.57 -31.49
CA HIS A 4 0.63 -6.40 -31.32
C HIS A 4 0.27 -5.93 -29.92
N ILE A 5 0.93 -6.47 -28.89
CA ILE A 5 0.74 -6.03 -27.49
C ILE A 5 1.12 -4.55 -27.36
N LEU A 6 2.32 -4.16 -27.81
CA LEU A 6 2.77 -2.77 -27.74
C LEU A 6 1.87 -1.81 -28.53
N HIS A 7 1.40 -2.21 -29.72
CA HIS A 7 0.47 -1.41 -30.52
C HIS A 7 -0.89 -1.23 -29.83
N THR A 8 -1.46 -2.30 -29.28
CA THR A 8 -2.75 -2.22 -28.57
C THR A 8 -2.66 -1.39 -27.29
N LEU A 9 -1.58 -1.56 -26.51
CA LEU A 9 -1.29 -0.74 -25.33
C LEU A 9 -1.04 0.74 -25.68
N LYS A 10 -0.58 1.04 -26.90
CA LYS A 10 -0.30 2.41 -27.35
C LYS A 10 -1.57 3.20 -27.68
N HIS A 11 -2.62 2.52 -28.12
CA HIS A 11 -3.84 3.14 -28.67
C HIS A 11 -5.11 2.89 -27.85
N GLY A 12 -5.02 2.16 -26.72
CA GLY A 12 -6.18 1.87 -25.87
C GLY A 12 -7.28 1.09 -26.56
N ALA A 13 -6.92 0.32 -27.59
CA ALA A 13 -7.84 -0.52 -28.34
C ALA A 13 -8.14 -1.83 -27.57
N GLU A 14 -9.23 -2.51 -27.94
CA GLU A 14 -9.52 -3.85 -27.44
C GLU A 14 -8.36 -4.81 -27.72
N LEU A 15 -8.05 -5.66 -26.74
CA LEU A 15 -6.99 -6.66 -26.89
C LEU A 15 -7.37 -7.70 -27.96
N PRO A 16 -6.49 -7.99 -28.93
CA PRO A 16 -6.71 -9.08 -29.86
C PRO A 16 -6.93 -10.40 -29.10
N PRO A 17 -7.78 -11.33 -29.58
CA PRO A 17 -8.10 -12.57 -28.87
C PRO A 17 -6.87 -13.39 -28.46
N GLU A 18 -5.82 -13.43 -29.29
CA GLU A 18 -4.55 -14.10 -28.97
C GLU A 18 -3.85 -13.49 -27.77
N VAL A 19 -3.88 -12.16 -27.66
CA VAL A 19 -3.28 -11.42 -26.54
C VAL A 19 -4.12 -11.62 -25.27
N VAL A 20 -5.44 -11.69 -25.38
CA VAL A 20 -6.32 -11.99 -24.24
C VAL A 20 -5.98 -13.34 -23.63
N ASN A 21 -5.84 -14.40 -24.46
CA ASN A 21 -5.48 -15.73 -23.98
C ASN A 21 -4.10 -15.74 -23.30
N TYR A 22 -3.13 -15.06 -23.91
CA TYR A 22 -1.80 -14.91 -23.31
C TYR A 22 -1.88 -14.20 -21.95
N MET A 23 -2.52 -13.02 -21.88
CA MET A 23 -2.65 -12.25 -20.64
C MET A 23 -3.46 -12.97 -19.58
N TYR A 24 -4.43 -13.80 -19.95
CA TYR A 24 -5.15 -14.66 -19.01
C TYR A 24 -4.25 -15.74 -18.41
N SER A 25 -3.37 -16.32 -19.24
CA SER A 25 -2.46 -17.37 -18.80
C SER A 25 -1.27 -16.85 -17.99
N SER A 26 -0.72 -15.68 -18.32
CA SER A 26 0.50 -15.14 -17.71
C SER A 26 0.24 -14.02 -16.70
N GLY A 27 -0.91 -13.35 -16.79
CA GLY A 27 -1.26 -12.23 -15.92
C GLY A 27 -1.56 -12.66 -14.49
N ALA A 28 -1.45 -11.72 -13.58
CA ALA A 28 -1.82 -11.90 -12.19
C ALA A 28 -3.33 -11.64 -11.98
N PHE A 29 -3.79 -12.02 -10.79
CA PHE A 29 -5.17 -11.93 -10.34
C PHE A 29 -5.23 -11.26 -8.96
N VAL A 30 -6.25 -10.44 -8.75
CA VAL A 30 -6.63 -9.94 -7.43
C VAL A 30 -8.04 -10.44 -7.14
N ILE A 31 -8.21 -11.17 -6.05
CA ILE A 31 -9.50 -11.67 -5.59
C ILE A 31 -9.90 -10.93 -4.32
N LEU A 32 -11.09 -10.35 -4.33
CA LEU A 32 -11.68 -9.62 -3.22
C LEU A 32 -12.76 -10.48 -2.57
N LYS A 33 -12.54 -10.88 -1.33
CA LYS A 33 -13.52 -11.64 -0.54
C LYS A 33 -14.28 -10.69 0.38
N ASP A 34 -15.60 -10.83 0.41
CA ASP A 34 -16.52 -10.09 1.29
C ASP A 34 -16.49 -8.55 1.12
N PHE A 35 -15.92 -8.04 0.01
CA PHE A 35 -15.89 -6.60 -0.28
C PHE A 35 -17.31 -6.10 -0.59
N PRO A 36 -17.75 -4.99 0.02
CA PRO A 36 -19.14 -4.57 -0.05
C PRO A 36 -19.52 -3.99 -1.42
N GLU A 37 -20.70 -4.37 -1.92
CA GLU A 37 -21.32 -3.78 -3.11
C GLU A 37 -21.53 -2.27 -2.94
N GLY A 38 -21.56 -1.54 -4.06
CA GLY A 38 -21.87 -0.11 -4.10
C GLY A 38 -20.71 0.80 -3.70
N HIS A 39 -19.53 0.21 -3.44
CA HIS A 39 -18.30 0.92 -3.07
C HIS A 39 -17.30 0.95 -4.20
N GLU A 40 -16.35 1.89 -4.12
CA GLU A 40 -15.34 2.06 -5.15
C GLU A 40 -14.20 1.05 -4.96
N PHE A 41 -13.83 0.37 -6.04
CA PHE A 41 -12.59 -0.40 -6.14
C PHE A 41 -11.85 0.02 -7.40
N GLY A 42 -10.53 0.16 -7.30
CA GLY A 42 -9.71 0.58 -8.43
C GLY A 42 -8.31 0.00 -8.42
N ILE A 43 -7.71 0.06 -9.60
CA ILE A 43 -6.32 -0.25 -9.84
C ILE A 43 -5.76 0.82 -10.77
N ASP A 44 -4.60 1.35 -10.40
CA ASP A 44 -3.89 2.38 -11.15
C ASP A 44 -4.82 3.56 -11.48
N TYR A 45 -5.09 3.85 -12.75
CA TYR A 45 -5.89 4.99 -13.18
C TYR A 45 -7.40 4.75 -13.22
N LYS A 46 -7.87 3.51 -13.03
CA LYS A 46 -9.28 3.19 -13.22
C LYS A 46 -9.91 2.60 -11.97
N SER A 47 -11.10 3.09 -11.67
CA SER A 47 -11.97 2.55 -10.64
C SER A 47 -13.38 2.34 -11.15
N TRP A 48 -14.10 1.51 -10.41
CA TRP A 48 -15.49 1.15 -10.66
C TRP A 48 -16.26 1.09 -9.34
N THR A 49 -17.57 1.24 -9.45
CA THR A 49 -18.47 0.84 -8.37
C THR A 49 -18.65 -0.67 -8.42
N VAL A 50 -18.34 -1.35 -7.32
CA VAL A 50 -18.47 -2.80 -7.19
C VAL A 50 -19.93 -3.21 -7.27
N GLY A 51 -20.23 -4.13 -8.19
CA GLY A 51 -21.54 -4.77 -8.32
C GLY A 51 -21.65 -6.09 -7.54
N PRO A 52 -22.83 -6.71 -7.49
CA PRO A 52 -23.13 -7.84 -6.61
C PRO A 52 -22.35 -9.12 -6.93
N LYS A 53 -21.86 -9.24 -8.17
CA LYS A 53 -21.11 -10.42 -8.65
C LYS A 53 -19.62 -10.16 -8.79
N PHE A 54 -19.13 -8.94 -8.53
CA PHE A 54 -17.73 -8.62 -8.76
C PHE A 54 -16.85 -9.21 -7.66
N MET A 55 -15.89 -10.05 -8.05
CA MET A 55 -14.95 -10.71 -7.12
C MET A 55 -13.50 -10.26 -7.31
N GLY A 56 -13.21 -9.30 -8.19
CA GLY A 56 -11.88 -8.75 -8.38
C GLY A 56 -11.43 -8.70 -9.85
N LEU A 57 -10.12 -8.73 -10.07
CA LEU A 57 -9.50 -8.49 -11.37
C LEU A 57 -8.65 -9.66 -11.86
N LYS A 58 -8.62 -9.82 -13.19
CA LYS A 58 -7.78 -10.79 -13.92
C LYS A 58 -6.90 -10.07 -14.94
N MET A 59 -5.88 -10.78 -15.43
CA MET A 59 -4.99 -10.30 -16.48
C MET A 59 -4.15 -9.08 -16.06
N ILE A 60 -3.81 -8.96 -14.78
CA ILE A 60 -2.97 -7.85 -14.29
C ILE A 60 -1.54 -8.09 -14.80
N PRO A 61 -0.93 -7.15 -15.53
CA PRO A 61 0.45 -7.31 -15.97
C PRO A 61 1.43 -7.48 -14.79
N ALA A 62 2.52 -8.19 -15.03
CA ALA A 62 3.59 -8.24 -14.04
C ALA A 62 4.24 -6.86 -13.88
N GLY A 63 4.54 -6.47 -12.65
CA GLY A 63 5.08 -5.15 -12.33
C GLY A 63 4.37 -4.50 -11.15
N VAL A 64 4.72 -3.24 -10.89
CA VAL A 64 4.17 -2.48 -9.78
C VAL A 64 2.81 -1.90 -10.17
N HIS A 65 1.82 -2.15 -9.34
CA HIS A 65 0.46 -1.61 -9.48
C HIS A 65 -0.01 -1.04 -8.16
N PHE A 66 -0.90 -0.04 -8.21
CA PHE A 66 -1.53 0.53 -7.01
C PHE A 66 -2.99 0.14 -6.96
N VAL A 67 -3.35 -0.72 -6.00
CA VAL A 67 -4.72 -1.18 -5.81
C VAL A 67 -5.34 -0.38 -4.66
N TYR A 68 -6.56 0.12 -4.86
CA TYR A 68 -7.22 0.96 -3.87
C TYR A 68 -8.73 0.73 -3.83
N CYS A 69 -9.34 1.16 -2.73
CA CYS A 69 -10.79 1.20 -2.58
C CYS A 69 -11.22 2.42 -1.76
N SER A 70 -12.46 2.84 -1.93
CA SER A 70 -13.10 3.86 -1.11
C SER A 70 -14.48 3.39 -0.70
N VAL A 71 -14.68 3.32 0.61
CA VAL A 71 -15.97 3.02 1.23
C VAL A 71 -16.62 4.34 1.65
N LYS A 72 -17.96 4.43 1.57
CA LYS A 72 -18.67 5.68 1.85
C LYS A 72 -18.45 6.08 3.31
N GLY A 73 -17.96 7.29 3.53
CA GLY A 73 -17.66 7.81 4.86
C GLY A 73 -16.28 7.41 5.41
N ALA A 74 -15.52 6.58 4.69
CA ALA A 74 -14.17 6.19 5.06
C ALA A 74 -13.13 6.82 4.11
N PRO A 75 -11.91 7.13 4.61
CA PRO A 75 -10.80 7.51 3.74
C PRO A 75 -10.52 6.44 2.69
N ARG A 76 -10.09 6.86 1.50
CA ARG A 76 -9.56 5.93 0.50
C ARG A 76 -8.36 5.20 1.08
N ILE A 77 -8.33 3.89 0.90
CA ILE A 77 -7.19 3.05 1.29
C ILE A 77 -6.66 2.31 0.06
N GLY A 78 -5.37 2.05 0.03
CA GLY A 78 -4.74 1.30 -1.04
C GLY A 78 -3.39 0.76 -0.65
N PHE A 79 -2.74 0.08 -1.59
CA PHE A 79 -1.41 -0.49 -1.42
C PHE A 79 -0.72 -0.64 -2.77
N PHE A 80 0.60 -0.46 -2.79
CA PHE A 80 1.41 -0.90 -3.91
C PHE A 80 1.72 -2.38 -3.78
N HIS A 81 1.64 -3.09 -4.90
CA HIS A 81 2.08 -4.48 -5.00
C HIS A 81 2.87 -4.69 -6.28
N ASN A 82 3.98 -5.42 -6.18
CA ASN A 82 4.80 -5.80 -7.33
C ASN A 82 4.37 -7.19 -7.81
N PHE A 83 3.32 -7.22 -8.65
CA PHE A 83 2.72 -8.43 -9.17
C PHE A 83 3.74 -9.27 -9.95
N LYS A 84 3.78 -10.57 -9.65
CA LYS A 84 4.52 -11.57 -10.42
C LYS A 84 3.62 -12.22 -11.46
N SER A 85 4.23 -12.76 -12.51
CA SER A 85 3.51 -13.55 -13.52
C SER A 85 2.71 -14.65 -12.82
N GLU A 86 1.44 -14.80 -13.20
CA GLU A 86 0.51 -15.81 -12.67
C GLU A 86 0.23 -15.74 -11.15
N GLU A 87 0.58 -14.64 -10.50
CA GLU A 87 0.34 -14.46 -9.07
C GLU A 87 -1.16 -14.29 -8.80
N ILE A 88 -1.65 -14.87 -7.71
CA ILE A 88 -3.02 -14.65 -7.23
C ILE A 88 -2.94 -14.01 -5.84
N VAL A 89 -3.37 -12.75 -5.75
CA VAL A 89 -3.45 -12.00 -4.51
C VAL A 89 -4.89 -12.03 -4.01
N VAL A 90 -5.11 -12.53 -2.79
CA VAL A 90 -6.44 -12.57 -2.17
C VAL A 90 -6.49 -11.54 -1.04
N LYS A 91 -7.50 -10.66 -1.05
CA LYS A 91 -7.77 -9.68 0.00
C LYS A 91 -9.18 -9.90 0.55
N LYS A 92 -9.30 -10.14 1.86
CA LYS A 92 -10.59 -10.25 2.55
C LYS A 92 -10.94 -8.92 3.18
N TRP A 93 -12.18 -8.48 3.03
CA TRP A 93 -12.69 -7.28 3.70
C TRP A 93 -13.07 -7.57 5.15
N ASP A 94 -12.63 -6.72 6.07
CA ASP A 94 -13.06 -6.68 7.46
C ASP A 94 -14.16 -5.63 7.59
N LYS A 95 -15.40 -6.08 7.84
CA LYS A 95 -16.57 -5.22 7.96
C LYS A 95 -16.54 -4.34 9.21
N GLN A 96 -15.87 -4.76 10.28
CA GLN A 96 -15.83 -4.01 11.54
C GLN A 96 -14.82 -2.88 11.47
N LYS A 97 -13.66 -3.15 10.85
CA LYS A 97 -12.57 -2.17 10.70
C LYS A 97 -12.66 -1.35 9.40
N GLU A 98 -13.64 -1.67 8.55
CA GLU A 98 -13.80 -1.06 7.21
C GLU A 98 -12.48 -1.01 6.43
N THR A 99 -11.75 -2.12 6.44
CA THR A 99 -10.42 -2.23 5.82
C THR A 99 -10.17 -3.64 5.31
N PHE A 100 -9.13 -3.83 4.49
CA PHE A 100 -8.68 -5.18 4.16
C PHE A 100 -8.07 -5.85 5.38
N SER A 101 -8.51 -7.05 5.73
CA SER A 101 -7.98 -7.80 6.86
C SER A 101 -6.50 -8.14 6.64
N ASP A 102 -5.71 -7.98 7.71
CA ASP A 102 -4.32 -8.43 7.79
C ASP A 102 -4.22 -9.91 8.21
N GLU A 103 -5.36 -10.52 8.56
CA GLU A 103 -5.44 -11.91 8.99
C GLU A 103 -5.28 -12.86 7.82
N VAL A 104 -4.49 -13.91 8.05
CA VAL A 104 -4.37 -15.02 7.11
C VAL A 104 -5.72 -15.74 7.05
N ILE A 105 -6.30 -15.81 5.84
CA ILE A 105 -7.55 -16.52 5.59
C ILE A 105 -7.36 -17.99 6.00
N SER A 106 -8.01 -18.42 7.08
CA SER A 106 -8.06 -19.82 7.51
C SER A 106 -9.16 -20.58 6.77
N ASP A 107 -8.84 -21.80 6.31
CA ASP A 107 -9.79 -22.76 5.76
C ASP A 107 -10.05 -23.83 6.85
N GLU A 108 -11.27 -23.93 7.37
CA GLU A 108 -11.71 -25.11 8.14
C GLU A 108 -12.04 -26.32 7.25
N GLU A 109 -11.77 -26.25 5.94
CA GLU A 109 -11.90 -27.40 5.04
C GLU A 109 -10.78 -27.38 3.98
N ALA A 110 -9.64 -28.04 4.23
CA ALA A 110 -8.88 -28.77 3.20
C ALA A 110 -7.66 -29.54 3.72
N SER A 111 -7.58 -30.78 3.22
CA SER A 111 -6.52 -31.79 3.32
C SER A 111 -5.11 -31.30 2.91
N PRO A 112 -4.03 -31.84 3.51
CA PRO A 112 -2.69 -31.28 3.39
C PRO A 112 -1.92 -31.83 2.19
N THR A 113 -1.49 -30.96 1.27
CA THR A 113 -0.20 -31.16 0.57
C THR A 113 0.27 -29.90 -0.17
N CYS A 114 1.61 -29.76 -0.18
CA CYS A 114 2.47 -28.85 -0.94
C CYS A 114 2.99 -27.57 -0.23
N PHE A 115 4.27 -27.24 -0.52
CA PHE A 115 5.19 -26.28 0.15
C PHE A 115 5.75 -25.16 -0.77
N LEU A 116 6.23 -24.06 -0.13
CA LEU A 116 6.85 -22.78 -0.61
C LEU A 116 5.93 -21.60 -0.99
N PHE A 117 6.22 -20.30 -0.73
CA PHE A 117 7.12 -19.55 0.19
C PHE A 117 6.74 -18.05 0.04
N VAL A 118 6.56 -17.26 1.12
CA VAL A 118 6.72 -15.78 1.11
C VAL A 118 7.26 -15.35 2.48
N LYS A 119 8.21 -14.42 2.45
CA LYS A 119 9.08 -13.99 3.54
C LYS A 119 8.74 -12.56 3.93
N TYR A 120 7.74 -12.34 4.79
CA TYR A 120 7.57 -11.11 5.58
C TYR A 120 6.64 -11.44 6.76
N HIS A 121 7.16 -11.30 7.98
CA HIS A 121 6.61 -11.71 9.28
C HIS A 121 6.52 -13.22 9.57
N LYS A 122 7.14 -13.70 10.67
CA LYS A 122 6.99 -15.05 11.24
C LYS A 122 5.52 -15.34 11.60
N VAL A 123 4.67 -15.63 10.62
CA VAL A 123 3.26 -16.01 10.81
C VAL A 123 3.04 -17.31 10.03
N SER A 124 2.39 -18.28 10.67
CA SER A 124 2.23 -19.65 10.17
C SER A 124 1.58 -19.70 8.77
N TYR A 125 2.38 -19.96 7.73
CA TYR A 125 2.01 -19.86 6.31
C TYR A 125 1.28 -21.09 5.72
N ARG A 126 0.78 -22.02 6.54
CA ARG A 126 0.05 -23.18 6.00
C ARG A 126 -1.26 -22.75 5.34
N ASN A 127 -2.03 -21.88 5.98
CA ASN A 127 -3.41 -21.57 5.58
C ASN A 127 -3.54 -20.74 4.29
N LEU A 128 -2.66 -19.75 4.07
CA LEU A 128 -2.73 -18.86 2.89
C LEU A 128 -2.54 -19.62 1.56
N ARG A 129 -1.68 -20.65 1.58
CA ARG A 129 -1.36 -21.46 0.41
C ARG A 129 -2.58 -22.25 -0.10
N PHE A 130 -3.35 -22.83 0.82
CA PHE A 130 -4.52 -23.63 0.46
C PHE A 130 -5.59 -22.77 -0.23
N VAL A 131 -5.84 -21.58 0.30
CA VAL A 131 -6.80 -20.62 -0.26
C VAL A 131 -6.41 -20.22 -1.68
N VAL A 132 -5.14 -19.84 -1.89
CA VAL A 132 -4.64 -19.47 -3.23
C VAL A 132 -4.75 -20.64 -4.21
N ASN A 133 -4.41 -21.87 -3.80
CA ASN A 133 -4.55 -23.06 -4.63
C ASN A 133 -6.01 -23.36 -4.98
N ARG A 134 -6.94 -23.20 -4.03
CA ARG A 134 -8.37 -23.37 -4.27
C ARG A 134 -8.87 -22.40 -5.34
N PHE A 135 -8.49 -21.12 -5.24
CA PHE A 135 -8.83 -20.15 -6.28
C PHE A 135 -8.17 -20.52 -7.61
N ARG A 136 -6.90 -20.91 -7.62
CA ARG A 136 -6.18 -21.33 -8.84
C ARG A 136 -6.90 -22.48 -9.56
N LEU A 137 -7.39 -23.48 -8.82
CA LEU A 137 -8.16 -24.60 -9.37
C LEU A 137 -9.56 -24.18 -9.84
N ASN A 138 -10.16 -23.17 -9.20
CA ASN A 138 -11.52 -22.71 -9.47
C ASN A 138 -11.60 -21.47 -10.40
N LEU A 139 -10.47 -20.97 -10.94
CA LEU A 139 -10.42 -19.73 -11.74
C LEU A 139 -11.42 -19.73 -12.90
N LYS A 140 -11.58 -20.87 -13.60
CA LYS A 140 -12.51 -20.99 -14.73
C LYS A 140 -13.97 -20.77 -14.34
N ASN A 141 -14.38 -21.22 -13.16
CA ASN A 141 -15.77 -21.11 -12.70
C ASN A 141 -16.09 -19.70 -12.23
N ILE A 142 -15.10 -18.97 -11.71
CA ILE A 142 -15.25 -17.59 -11.25
C ILE A 142 -14.89 -16.57 -12.34
N ASP A 143 -14.50 -17.00 -13.53
CA ASP A 143 -13.97 -16.10 -14.57
C ASP A 143 -14.94 -14.98 -14.96
N SER A 144 -16.24 -15.28 -14.98
CA SER A 144 -17.32 -14.32 -15.28
C SER A 144 -17.54 -13.27 -14.18
N THR A 145 -17.01 -13.51 -12.99
CA THR A 145 -17.06 -12.60 -11.83
C THR A 145 -15.82 -11.69 -11.73
N LEU A 146 -14.82 -11.90 -12.58
CA LEU A 146 -13.56 -11.16 -12.60
C LEU A 146 -13.52 -10.17 -13.75
N GLY A 147 -13.26 -8.90 -13.45
CA GLY A 147 -13.05 -7.86 -14.44
C GLY A 147 -11.66 -7.95 -15.08
N PRO A 148 -11.52 -7.70 -16.40
CA PRO A 148 -10.21 -7.57 -17.02
C PRO A 148 -9.48 -6.32 -16.49
N TYR A 149 -8.14 -6.40 -16.36
CA TYR A 149 -7.31 -5.23 -16.11
C TYR A 149 -7.52 -4.15 -17.20
N PRO A 150 -7.56 -2.85 -16.84
CA PRO A 150 -7.85 -1.76 -17.77
C PRO A 150 -6.63 -1.37 -18.61
N PHE A 151 -6.38 -2.14 -19.67
CA PHE A 151 -5.22 -1.97 -20.54
C PHE A 151 -5.17 -0.63 -21.28
N GLU A 152 -6.29 0.08 -21.40
CA GLU A 152 -6.36 1.42 -21.99
C GLU A 152 -5.50 2.47 -21.26
N ASN A 153 -5.23 2.27 -19.97
CA ASN A 153 -4.42 3.19 -19.17
C ASN A 153 -3.04 2.62 -18.82
N TYR A 154 -2.73 1.39 -19.24
CA TYR A 154 -1.49 0.72 -18.87
C TYR A 154 -0.25 1.51 -19.26
N ARG A 155 -0.23 2.08 -20.47
CA ARG A 155 0.92 2.87 -20.95
C ARG A 155 1.18 4.10 -20.08
N SER A 156 0.11 4.80 -19.69
CA SER A 156 0.21 5.96 -18.80
C SER A 156 0.71 5.53 -17.42
N TRP A 157 0.20 4.41 -16.90
CA TRP A 157 0.63 3.86 -15.61
C TRP A 157 2.10 3.44 -15.63
N TYR A 158 2.51 2.72 -16.66
CA TYR A 158 3.90 2.32 -16.86
C TYR A 158 4.83 3.54 -16.91
N ALA A 159 4.47 4.59 -17.66
CA ALA A 159 5.26 5.81 -17.73
C ALA A 159 5.32 6.57 -16.38
N LEU A 160 4.23 6.57 -15.60
CA LEU A 160 4.19 7.15 -14.26
C LEU A 160 5.11 6.42 -13.27
N THR A 161 5.23 5.11 -13.43
CA THR A 161 5.87 4.21 -12.44
C THR A 161 7.16 3.56 -12.94
N ASP A 162 7.77 4.10 -13.99
CA ASP A 162 8.92 3.53 -14.71
C ASP A 162 10.12 3.19 -13.81
N PHE A 163 10.38 3.99 -12.76
CA PHE A 163 11.47 3.74 -11.81
C PHE A 163 11.04 2.92 -10.58
N ILE A 164 9.74 2.77 -10.32
CA ILE A 164 9.25 2.04 -9.16
C ILE A 164 9.40 0.54 -9.40
N ASN A 165 10.20 -0.12 -8.55
CA ASN A 165 10.41 -1.55 -8.62
C ASN A 165 10.09 -2.24 -7.28
N GLY A 166 10.32 -3.56 -7.21
CA GLY A 166 10.06 -4.34 -5.99
C GLY A 166 10.81 -3.84 -4.75
N GLN A 167 12.09 -3.46 -4.91
CA GLN A 167 12.90 -2.91 -3.84
C GLN A 167 12.36 -1.56 -3.36
N THR A 168 11.90 -0.71 -4.29
CA THR A 168 11.26 0.56 -3.93
C THR A 168 9.98 0.32 -3.13
N VAL A 169 9.11 -0.58 -3.59
CA VAL A 169 7.85 -0.93 -2.90
C VAL A 169 8.13 -1.47 -1.51
N GLU A 170 9.08 -2.40 -1.38
CA GLU A 170 9.48 -2.99 -0.10
C GLU A 170 10.06 -1.95 0.86
N ARG A 171 10.84 -1.00 0.35
CA ARG A 171 11.43 0.08 1.14
C ARG A 171 10.37 1.07 1.63
N LEU A 172 9.45 1.48 0.77
CA LEU A 172 8.53 2.60 1.02
C LEU A 172 7.17 2.20 1.61
N ASN A 173 6.61 1.04 1.24
CA ASN A 173 5.27 0.63 1.69
C ASN A 173 5.19 0.58 3.21
N PRO A 174 4.14 1.09 3.86
CA PRO A 174 3.95 0.97 5.31
C PRO A 174 4.09 -0.47 5.81
N LEU A 175 4.53 -0.69 7.07
CA LEU A 175 4.75 -2.04 7.61
C LEU A 175 3.44 -2.85 7.70
N LYS A 176 2.32 -2.16 7.91
CA LYS A 176 0.97 -2.74 7.85
C LYS A 176 0.45 -2.91 6.41
N GLY A 177 1.26 -2.56 5.40
CA GLY A 177 0.96 -2.77 3.99
C GLY A 177 -0.21 -1.94 3.45
N LYS A 178 -0.62 -0.88 4.16
CA LYS A 178 -1.80 -0.06 3.84
C LYS A 178 -1.43 1.41 3.80
N ILE A 179 -1.87 2.08 2.75
CA ILE A 179 -1.73 3.52 2.53
C ILE A 179 -3.13 4.12 2.56
N SER A 180 -3.37 5.07 3.47
CA SER A 180 -4.65 5.75 3.61
C SER A 180 -4.56 7.21 3.15
N ALA A 181 -5.61 7.71 2.51
CA ALA A 181 -5.75 9.10 2.10
C ALA A 181 -5.64 10.06 3.30
N GLN A 182 -6.16 9.63 4.44
CA GLN A 182 -6.02 10.29 5.73
C GLN A 182 -5.10 9.48 6.62
N ALA A 183 -4.02 10.13 7.10
CA ALA A 183 -3.08 9.49 8.00
C ALA A 183 -3.77 9.01 9.27
N GLU A 184 -3.47 7.79 9.69
CA GLU A 184 -3.90 7.28 10.99
C GLU A 184 -3.04 7.98 12.06
N LEU A 185 -3.65 8.92 12.77
CA LEU A 185 -2.97 9.71 13.78
C LEU A 185 -3.32 9.20 15.18
N VAL A 186 -2.31 9.18 16.04
CA VAL A 186 -2.41 8.82 17.44
C VAL A 186 -1.74 9.91 18.27
N SER A 187 -2.33 10.23 19.42
CA SER A 187 -1.73 11.21 20.33
C SER A 187 -0.50 10.60 21.00
N MET A 188 0.50 11.43 21.31
CA MET A 188 1.68 10.99 22.07
C MET A 188 1.31 10.31 23.39
N GLU A 189 0.27 10.80 24.04
CA GLU A 189 -0.25 10.26 25.28
C GLU A 189 -0.80 8.84 25.10
N THR A 190 -1.65 8.63 24.09
CA THR A 190 -2.17 7.30 23.75
C THR A 190 -1.06 6.32 23.41
N CYS A 191 -0.04 6.74 22.65
CA CYS A 191 1.12 5.90 22.35
C CYS A 191 1.85 5.44 23.61
N LEU A 192 2.05 6.34 24.57
CA LEU A 192 2.76 6.00 25.81
C LEU A 192 1.94 5.05 26.66
N MET A 193 0.62 5.26 26.75
CA MET A 193 -0.27 4.38 27.50
C MET A 193 -0.35 2.97 26.92
N GLU A 194 -0.55 2.83 25.60
CA GLU A 194 -0.59 1.52 24.95
C GLU A 194 0.73 0.75 25.15
N ASN A 195 1.87 1.45 25.11
CA ASN A 195 3.19 0.87 25.35
C ASN A 195 3.45 0.51 26.83
N GLU A 196 2.94 1.30 27.77
CA GLU A 196 3.02 1.00 29.21
C GLU A 196 2.14 -0.21 29.56
N GLU A 197 0.91 -0.29 29.02
CA GLU A 197 0.02 -1.44 29.18
C GLU A 197 0.63 -2.75 28.64
N LEU A 198 1.34 -2.69 27.51
CA LEU A 198 2.07 -3.83 26.94
C LEU A 198 3.27 -4.28 27.79
N ASN A 199 3.87 -3.37 28.57
CA ASN A 199 5.07 -3.62 29.39
C ASN A 199 4.77 -3.79 30.88
N ALA A 200 3.52 -3.57 31.31
CA ALA A 200 3.12 -3.63 32.71
C ALA A 200 2.81 -5.07 33.15
N THR A 201 3.73 -5.68 33.89
CA THR A 201 3.44 -6.81 34.79
C THR A 201 2.67 -6.41 36.05
N VAL A 202 2.46 -5.10 36.29
CA VAL A 202 1.77 -4.55 37.46
C VAL A 202 0.85 -3.42 37.00
N GLY A 203 -0.44 -3.53 37.32
CA GLY A 203 -1.47 -2.57 36.90
C GLY A 203 -1.22 -1.16 37.42
N CYS A 204 -0.63 -0.31 36.60
CA CYS A 204 -0.69 1.14 36.78
C CYS A 204 -1.90 1.66 36.00
N SER A 205 -3.03 1.78 36.70
CA SER A 205 -4.23 2.41 36.16
C SER A 205 -4.06 3.92 36.15
N ASN A 206 -3.72 4.51 35.00
CA ASN A 206 -3.82 5.95 34.76
C ASN A 206 -5.27 6.38 34.46
N SER A 207 -6.25 5.78 35.14
CA SER A 207 -7.63 6.28 35.17
C SER A 207 -7.64 7.55 35.99
N VAL A 208 -8.26 8.61 35.47
CA VAL A 208 -8.53 9.82 36.27
C VAL A 208 -9.51 9.39 37.37
N ASP A 209 -8.97 9.16 38.56
CA ASP A 209 -9.74 8.86 39.75
C ASP A 209 -9.81 10.12 40.63
N ARG A 210 -10.52 9.97 41.75
CA ARG A 210 -10.73 11.08 42.68
C ARG A 210 -9.43 11.47 43.39
N GLU A 211 -8.48 10.54 43.51
CA GLU A 211 -7.18 10.76 44.15
C GLU A 211 -6.11 11.36 43.20
N HIS A 212 -6.22 11.16 41.88
CA HIS A 212 -5.28 11.63 40.85
C HIS A 212 -6.04 12.39 39.73
N PRO A 213 -6.46 13.64 40.00
CA PRO A 213 -7.35 14.39 39.12
C PRO A 213 -6.71 14.89 37.82
N VAL A 214 -5.38 14.77 37.67
CA VAL A 214 -4.64 15.34 36.55
C VAL A 214 -3.91 14.24 35.78
N ARG A 215 -4.29 14.07 34.51
CA ARG A 215 -3.61 13.22 33.55
C ARG A 215 -2.50 14.02 32.84
N THR A 216 -1.32 13.43 32.66
CA THR A 216 -0.19 14.06 31.95
C THR A 216 -0.54 14.28 30.48
N ARG A 217 -0.70 15.54 30.05
CA ARG A 217 -1.03 15.90 28.66
C ARG A 217 0.22 16.32 27.91
N PHE A 218 0.49 15.66 26.78
CA PHE A 218 1.55 16.06 25.85
C PHE A 218 0.98 17.04 24.82
N VAL A 219 1.20 18.33 25.05
CA VAL A 219 0.68 19.40 24.21
C VAL A 219 1.79 20.23 23.58
N ASP A 220 1.49 20.87 22.44
CA ASP A 220 2.36 21.86 21.83
C ASP A 220 2.27 23.24 22.52
N GLN A 221 2.95 24.24 21.95
CA GLN A 221 2.98 25.61 22.50
C GLN A 221 1.60 26.27 22.52
N GLN A 222 0.64 25.77 21.74
CA GLN A 222 -0.74 26.24 21.63
C GLN A 222 -1.70 25.41 22.50
N GLY A 223 -1.19 24.42 23.24
CA GLY A 223 -2.02 23.55 24.08
C GLY A 223 -2.74 22.44 23.31
N LEU A 224 -2.42 22.22 22.03
CA LEU A 224 -3.02 21.16 21.22
C LEU A 224 -2.29 19.83 21.42
N PRO A 225 -3.00 18.69 21.40
CA PRO A 225 -2.37 17.37 21.50
C PRO A 225 -1.31 17.15 20.41
N ILE A 226 -0.14 16.66 20.81
CA ILE A 226 0.91 16.29 19.86
C ILE A 226 0.51 14.99 19.16
N MET A 227 0.15 15.08 17.88
CA MET A 227 -0.26 13.93 17.06
C MET A 227 0.89 13.38 16.21
N LYS A 228 1.09 12.06 16.24
CA LYS A 228 2.01 11.33 15.35
C LYS A 228 1.24 10.35 14.48
N ILE A 229 1.84 9.94 13.36
CA ILE A 229 1.30 8.83 12.58
C ILE A 229 1.49 7.56 13.41
N ARG A 230 0.46 6.70 13.45
CA ARG A 230 0.51 5.42 14.16
C ARG A 230 1.54 4.51 13.51
N ASP A 231 2.35 3.87 14.34
CA ASP A 231 3.45 3.02 13.89
C ASP A 231 2.97 1.90 12.95
N GLY A 232 3.68 1.77 11.84
CA GLY A 232 3.42 0.81 10.78
C GLY A 232 2.44 1.29 9.70
N TYR A 233 1.80 2.45 9.86
CA TYR A 233 0.97 3.09 8.83
C TYR A 233 1.70 4.20 8.06
N GLU A 234 2.88 4.61 8.51
CA GLU A 234 3.70 5.61 7.84
C GLU A 234 4.33 5.05 6.55
N ILE A 235 4.25 5.85 5.48
CA ILE A 235 5.06 5.62 4.29
C ILE A 235 6.50 5.95 4.66
N ARG A 236 7.41 5.03 4.39
CA ARG A 236 8.82 5.12 4.81
C ARG A 236 9.67 5.91 3.82
N PHE A 237 9.26 7.14 3.54
CA PHE A 237 10.05 8.08 2.75
C PHE A 237 11.40 8.35 3.43
N LEU A 238 12.42 8.55 2.61
CA LEU A 238 13.73 8.99 3.04
C LEU A 238 13.62 10.37 3.68
N ALA A 239 14.26 10.54 4.83
CA ALA A 239 14.35 11.84 5.46
C ALA A 239 15.33 12.72 4.66
N ILE A 240 14.87 13.88 4.21
CA ILE A 240 15.72 14.85 3.52
C ILE A 240 16.70 15.43 4.55
N PRO A 241 18.03 15.30 4.35
CA PRO A 241 19.02 15.83 5.27
C PRO A 241 18.90 17.36 5.40
N GLN A 242 19.07 17.88 6.62
CA GLN A 242 19.06 19.32 6.85
C GLN A 242 20.30 19.99 6.23
N LEU A 243 20.11 21.25 5.81
CA LEU A 243 21.21 22.07 5.31
C LEU A 243 22.08 22.53 6.48
N ASN A 244 23.38 22.25 6.39
CA ASN A 244 24.36 22.88 7.28
C ASN A 244 24.77 24.20 6.65
N ALA A 245 24.12 25.29 7.04
CA ALA A 245 24.50 26.63 6.62
C ALA A 245 25.79 27.03 7.34
N ASN A 246 26.95 26.80 6.71
CA ASN A 246 28.19 27.40 7.18
C ASN A 246 28.20 28.87 6.75
N GLU A 247 28.54 29.79 7.66
CA GLU A 247 28.53 31.25 7.49
C GLU A 247 29.30 31.76 6.26
N ASN A 248 30.22 30.94 5.72
CA ASN A 248 31.08 31.28 4.58
C ASN A 248 30.54 30.85 3.19
N ARG A 249 29.36 30.23 3.09
CA ARG A 249 28.77 29.84 1.79
C ARG A 249 27.75 30.88 1.33
N VAL A 250 28.17 31.75 0.42
CA VAL A 250 27.26 32.67 -0.31
C VAL A 250 26.51 31.85 -1.36
N GLY A 251 25.21 31.62 -1.13
CA GLY A 251 24.33 30.86 -2.03
C GLY A 251 23.94 29.49 -1.48
N ILE A 252 22.68 29.09 -1.69
CA ILE A 252 22.15 27.79 -1.26
C ILE A 252 22.51 26.74 -2.32
N ASP A 253 23.62 26.04 -2.12
CA ASP A 253 23.98 24.86 -2.92
C ASP A 253 23.36 23.59 -2.30
N TYR A 254 22.48 22.92 -3.05
CA TYR A 254 21.83 21.68 -2.64
C TYR A 254 22.60 20.41 -3.04
N THR A 255 23.74 20.54 -3.75
CA THR A 255 24.52 19.41 -4.27
C THR A 255 24.93 18.45 -3.15
N ASP A 256 25.48 18.98 -2.05
CA ASP A 256 25.85 18.18 -0.88
C ASP A 256 24.66 17.40 -0.28
N ARG A 257 23.47 18.02 -0.23
CA ARG A 257 22.26 17.36 0.26
C ARG A 257 21.80 16.26 -0.69
N LEU A 258 21.84 16.51 -1.99
CA LEU A 258 21.50 15.53 -3.02
C LEU A 258 22.47 14.34 -2.98
N GLU A 259 23.77 14.59 -2.88
CA GLU A 259 24.76 13.52 -2.75
C GLU A 259 24.55 12.68 -1.49
N ARG A 260 24.25 13.31 -0.35
CA ARG A 260 23.93 12.58 0.89
C ARG A 260 22.70 11.69 0.73
N VAL A 261 21.65 12.19 0.07
CA VAL A 261 20.45 11.40 -0.27
C VAL A 261 20.79 10.21 -1.17
N ILE A 262 21.56 10.42 -2.24
CA ILE A 262 21.94 9.35 -3.16
C ILE A 262 22.82 8.31 -2.46
N ARG A 263 23.75 8.72 -1.59
CA ARG A 263 24.57 7.79 -0.78
C ARG A 263 23.74 6.95 0.18
N GLN A 264 22.66 7.49 0.75
CA GLN A 264 21.72 6.73 1.59
C GLN A 264 20.89 5.70 0.78
N LEU A 265 20.86 5.84 -0.54
CA LEU A 265 20.21 4.92 -1.47
C LEU A 265 21.24 4.03 -2.18
N ASP A 266 22.37 3.73 -1.52
CA ASP A 266 23.47 2.90 -2.03
C ASP A 266 24.06 3.40 -3.37
N GLY A 267 23.93 4.69 -3.66
CA GLY A 267 24.39 5.29 -4.92
C GLY A 267 23.39 5.15 -6.08
N ASP A 268 22.25 4.48 -5.90
CA ASP A 268 21.24 4.33 -6.94
C ASP A 268 20.30 5.54 -7.00
N TRP A 269 20.66 6.52 -7.84
CA TRP A 269 19.84 7.70 -8.10
C TRP A 269 18.44 7.35 -8.66
N LYS A 270 18.23 6.17 -9.26
CA LYS A 270 16.91 5.76 -9.73
C LYS A 270 15.96 5.51 -8.56
N GLN A 271 16.45 5.06 -7.40
CA GLN A 271 15.63 4.93 -6.20
C GLN A 271 15.09 6.27 -5.70
N LEU A 272 15.82 7.37 -5.93
CA LEU A 272 15.33 8.71 -5.62
C LEU A 272 14.16 9.09 -6.53
N LEU A 273 14.30 8.87 -7.84
CA LEU A 273 13.20 9.11 -8.79
C LEU A 273 11.99 8.20 -8.53
N ALA A 274 12.25 6.94 -8.21
CA ALA A 274 11.24 5.96 -7.84
C ALA A 274 10.44 6.43 -6.61
N GLU A 275 11.11 7.00 -5.62
CA GLU A 275 10.45 7.57 -4.44
C GLU A 275 9.60 8.80 -4.77
N VAL A 276 10.07 9.68 -5.65
CA VAL A 276 9.28 10.81 -6.15
C VAL A 276 8.05 10.32 -6.92
N GLN A 277 8.19 9.34 -7.80
CA GLN A 277 7.07 8.73 -8.53
C GLN A 277 6.08 8.05 -7.58
N PHE A 278 6.56 7.31 -6.59
CA PHE A 278 5.74 6.67 -5.56
C PHE A 278 4.93 7.71 -4.79
N ALA A 279 5.58 8.78 -4.33
CA ALA A 279 4.93 9.87 -3.62
C ALA A 279 3.86 10.54 -4.48
N PHE A 280 4.17 10.79 -5.75
CA PHE A 280 3.23 11.40 -6.70
C PHE A 280 2.04 10.49 -7.00
N ALA A 281 2.24 9.17 -7.15
CA ALA A 281 1.17 8.20 -7.33
C ALA A 281 0.28 8.08 -6.07
N CYS A 282 0.86 8.09 -4.86
CA CYS A 282 0.10 8.18 -3.61
C CYS A 282 -0.77 9.44 -3.56
N PHE A 283 -0.23 10.59 -3.96
CA PHE A 283 -0.96 11.84 -4.00
C PHE A 283 -2.10 11.81 -5.03
N LEU A 284 -1.77 11.45 -6.28
CA LEU A 284 -2.70 11.51 -7.41
C LEU A 284 -3.82 10.45 -7.29
N ILE A 285 -3.47 9.21 -7.00
CA ILE A 285 -4.37 8.05 -7.05
C ILE A 285 -4.88 7.71 -5.65
N GLY A 286 -3.97 7.68 -4.68
CA GLY A 286 -4.28 7.38 -3.28
C GLY A 286 -4.97 8.52 -2.54
N GLN A 287 -5.03 9.72 -3.14
CA GLN A 287 -5.58 10.94 -2.53
C GLN A 287 -4.94 11.25 -1.18
N VAL A 288 -3.67 10.87 -1.03
CA VAL A 288 -2.94 11.01 0.23
C VAL A 288 -2.55 12.47 0.42
N SER A 289 -3.17 13.13 1.41
CA SER A 289 -2.96 14.55 1.73
C SER A 289 -1.59 14.86 2.39
N LEU A 290 -0.78 13.82 2.64
CA LEU A 290 0.55 13.91 3.26
C LEU A 290 1.62 14.64 2.41
N MET A 291 1.30 15.13 1.21
CA MET A 291 2.20 16.07 0.52
C MET A 291 2.50 17.31 1.38
N SER A 292 1.62 17.67 2.32
CA SER A 292 1.93 18.68 3.35
C SER A 292 3.06 18.28 4.31
N ARG A 293 3.35 16.99 4.51
CA ARG A 293 4.33 16.49 5.51
C ARG A 293 5.57 15.81 4.95
N ILE A 294 5.64 15.46 3.67
CA ILE A 294 6.92 15.20 2.98
C ILE A 294 7.86 16.42 3.17
N PHE A 295 7.27 17.61 3.31
CA PHE A 295 7.98 18.84 3.67
C PHE A 295 8.04 19.17 5.18
N VAL A 296 7.30 18.49 6.07
CA VAL A 296 7.33 18.83 7.52
C VAL A 296 8.48 18.13 8.26
N LYS A 297 9.05 17.05 7.71
CA LYS A 297 10.38 16.61 8.17
C LYS A 297 11.50 17.61 7.83
N LEU A 298 11.23 18.66 7.05
CA LEU A 298 12.15 19.79 6.83
C LEU A 298 12.07 20.87 7.92
N GLY A 299 11.18 20.75 8.91
CA GLY A 299 10.96 21.80 9.90
C GLY A 299 10.88 21.29 11.33
N LYS A 300 11.99 20.80 11.87
CA LYS A 300 12.47 21.06 13.24
C LYS A 300 13.98 20.91 13.27
#